data_AF-A0A9R0D0W5-F1
#
_entry.id   AF-A0A9R0D0W5-F1
#
_cell.length_a   1.000
_cell.length_b   1.000
_cell.length_c   1.000
_cell.angle_alpha   90.00
_cell.angle_beta   90.00
_cell.angle_gamma   90.00
#
_symmetry.space_group_name_H-M   'P 1'
#
loop_
_entity.id
_entity.type
_entity.pdbx_description
1 polymer ?
#
loop_
_entity_poly.entity_id
_entity_poly.type
_entity_poly.pdbx_seq_one_letter_code
_entity_poly.pdbx_strand_id
1 'polypeptide(L)'
;MAQRFPTSGPSAAPPPGPMQPQQRYPGPAQPPGSPMPPRPYPGPNFPARSGFTPPPGGAGGAPPAGGRAAGGAAYGGGPAPAPLRPSPAPAPPAAAKRPGEARGPAPHKPGLYGAEGYAAGAGGAQAPKRKKRLADKILPQKVRDLVPESQAYMDLLAFERKLDATIMRKRLDIQEALKRPMKQKRKLRIFISNTFYPGQGDNAVPSWELRVEGRLLDDTKNDPNKVKRKFSSFFKSLVIELDKELYGPDNHLVEWHRTLTTQETDGFQVKRPGYKNVRCTILLLLDYQPLQFKLDQRLARLLGVHTQTRPVIVNALWQYVKTHKLQDVHEREYVACDKYLEQIFGASRMKLAEVPGRLGALLHPPDPIVINHVIAVEPPHDTKQTACYDIDVEVDDTLKTQMNNFLLSTANQQEIQGLDSKIHETVDTINQLKTNREFFLSFSMDPQQFIQKWLVSQSRDLKSMGSAGAGGGEEERLGAYYSQAWAGEAVARYLTARLAARRRDLELALQHPPPHPHPHQHTPHLARL
;
A
#
# COMPACT_ATOMS: atom_id res chain seq x y z
N MET A 1 -33.39 23.17 -58.95
CA MET A 1 -34.57 22.28 -58.87
C MET A 1 -34.74 21.85 -57.43
N ALA A 2 -35.84 22.28 -56.82
CA ALA A 2 -36.21 21.99 -55.44
C ALA A 2 -36.86 20.61 -55.33
N GLN A 3 -36.56 19.86 -54.28
CA GLN A 3 -37.53 18.93 -53.69
C GLN A 3 -37.47 19.00 -52.16
N ARG A 4 -38.67 19.23 -51.62
CA ARG A 4 -39.03 19.41 -50.22
C ARG A 4 -39.13 18.05 -49.51
N PHE A 5 -38.70 17.99 -48.25
CA PHE A 5 -39.14 17.00 -47.28
C PHE A 5 -40.25 17.59 -46.40
N PRO A 6 -41.30 16.84 -46.03
CA PRO A 6 -42.35 17.33 -45.14
C PRO A 6 -41.93 17.21 -43.67
N THR A 7 -42.23 18.27 -42.92
CA THR A 7 -42.15 18.39 -41.47
C THR A 7 -43.32 17.69 -40.78
N SER A 8 -43.05 16.79 -39.85
CA SER A 8 -44.03 16.27 -38.89
C SER A 8 -43.71 16.77 -37.47
N GLY A 9 -44.66 17.49 -36.87
CA GLY A 9 -44.61 18.03 -35.52
C GLY A 9 -44.72 16.97 -34.40
N PRO A 10 -44.81 17.41 -33.13
CA PRO A 10 -44.43 16.63 -31.96
C PRO A 10 -45.51 15.60 -31.58
N SER A 11 -45.08 14.37 -31.29
CA SER A 11 -45.94 13.30 -30.81
C SER A 11 -46.19 13.42 -29.31
N ALA A 12 -47.46 13.35 -28.91
CA ALA A 12 -47.93 13.43 -27.54
C ALA A 12 -47.61 12.16 -26.74
N ALA A 13 -47.26 12.33 -25.46
CA ALA A 13 -46.98 11.25 -24.53
C ALA A 13 -48.27 10.47 -24.14
N PRO A 14 -48.21 9.13 -23.99
CA PRO A 14 -49.34 8.33 -23.53
C PRO A 14 -49.48 8.39 -21.98
N PRO A 15 -50.70 8.17 -21.44
CA PRO A 15 -50.97 8.28 -20.00
C PRO A 15 -50.45 7.05 -19.21
N PRO A 16 -50.13 7.20 -17.91
CA PRO A 16 -49.63 6.10 -17.09
C PRO A 16 -50.78 5.19 -16.65
N GLY A 17 -50.72 3.92 -17.03
CA GLY A 17 -51.59 2.86 -16.50
C GLY A 17 -51.06 2.29 -15.17
N PRO A 18 -51.93 1.72 -14.31
CA PRO A 18 -51.56 1.29 -12.96
C PRO A 18 -50.72 0.00 -12.98
N MET A 19 -49.58 0.02 -12.28
CA MET A 19 -48.71 -1.14 -12.05
C MET A 19 -49.39 -2.17 -11.13
N GLN A 20 -49.44 -3.42 -11.58
CA GLN A 20 -49.75 -4.57 -10.73
C GLN A 20 -48.53 -4.95 -9.87
N PRO A 21 -48.70 -5.28 -8.58
CA PRO A 21 -47.59 -5.69 -7.72
C PRO A 21 -47.16 -7.15 -7.99
N GLN A 22 -45.86 -7.30 -8.20
CA GLN A 22 -45.13 -8.56 -8.41
C GLN A 22 -45.16 -9.46 -7.17
N GLN A 23 -45.55 -10.72 -7.37
CA GLN A 23 -45.51 -11.80 -6.37
C GLN A 23 -44.09 -12.06 -5.87
N ARG A 24 -43.93 -12.08 -4.55
CA ARG A 24 -42.70 -12.44 -3.83
C ARG A 24 -42.90 -13.83 -3.21
N TYR A 25 -41.97 -14.75 -3.46
CA TYR A 25 -41.94 -16.08 -2.82
C TYR A 25 -41.83 -15.96 -1.28
N PRO A 26 -42.53 -16.81 -0.50
CA PRO A 26 -42.45 -16.80 0.96
C PRO A 26 -41.27 -17.63 1.48
N GLY A 27 -40.55 -17.09 2.46
CA GLY A 27 -39.55 -17.80 3.27
C GLY A 27 -40.20 -18.62 4.41
N PRO A 28 -39.44 -19.51 5.08
CA PRO A 28 -40.00 -20.52 5.98
C PRO A 28 -40.45 -19.94 7.34
N ALA A 29 -41.47 -20.60 7.90
CA ALA A 29 -42.23 -20.21 9.09
C ALA A 29 -41.45 -20.33 10.41
N GLN A 30 -41.73 -19.41 11.35
CA GLN A 30 -41.38 -19.50 12.78
C GLN A 30 -42.65 -19.73 13.63
N PRO A 31 -42.55 -20.45 14.76
CA PRO A 31 -43.70 -20.85 15.60
C PRO A 31 -44.17 -19.74 16.59
N PRO A 32 -45.39 -19.85 17.18
CA PRO A 32 -46.11 -18.72 17.78
C PRO A 32 -46.05 -18.60 19.32
N GLY A 33 -46.22 -17.36 19.81
CA GLY A 33 -46.52 -16.95 21.21
C GLY A 33 -45.59 -15.82 21.68
N SER A 34 -45.97 -14.64 22.19
CA SER A 34 -47.22 -14.09 22.76
C SER A 34 -47.11 -12.53 22.73
N PRO A 35 -48.20 -11.76 22.89
CA PRO A 35 -48.23 -10.31 22.60
C PRO A 35 -47.88 -9.42 23.81
N MET A 36 -47.02 -8.41 23.61
CA MET A 36 -46.86 -7.26 24.51
C MET A 36 -46.78 -5.95 23.69
N PRO A 37 -47.46 -4.87 24.11
CA PRO A 37 -47.58 -3.64 23.31
C PRO A 37 -46.33 -2.74 23.43
N PRO A 38 -46.04 -1.88 22.43
CA PRO A 38 -44.83 -1.07 22.41
C PRO A 38 -44.95 0.18 23.29
N ARG A 39 -43.99 0.38 24.19
CA ARG A 39 -43.77 1.66 24.89
C ARG A 39 -42.78 2.53 24.09
N PRO A 40 -43.03 3.84 23.94
CA PRO A 40 -42.11 4.76 23.26
C PRO A 40 -40.95 5.17 24.19
N TYR A 41 -39.71 5.06 23.70
CA TYR A 41 -38.54 5.66 24.35
C TYR A 41 -38.33 7.10 23.85
N PRO A 42 -38.25 8.11 24.74
CA PRO A 42 -37.78 9.44 24.40
C PRO A 42 -36.24 9.44 24.32
N GLY A 43 -35.68 10.06 23.28
CA GLY A 43 -34.23 10.21 23.10
C GLY A 43 -33.63 11.18 24.14
N PRO A 44 -32.37 10.98 24.59
CA PRO A 44 -31.73 11.90 25.50
C PRO A 44 -31.20 13.16 24.78
N ASN A 45 -31.76 14.30 25.20
CA ASN A 45 -31.33 15.65 24.92
C ASN A 45 -30.06 15.98 25.74
N PHE A 46 -28.96 16.39 25.09
CA PHE A 46 -27.73 16.82 25.78
C PHE A 46 -27.78 18.33 26.07
N PRO A 47 -27.61 18.79 27.33
CA PRO A 47 -27.34 20.19 27.62
C PRO A 47 -25.84 20.48 27.47
N ALA A 48 -25.52 21.61 26.82
CA ALA A 48 -24.18 22.16 26.72
C ALA A 48 -23.65 22.55 28.12
N ARG A 49 -22.42 22.13 28.46
CA ARG A 49 -21.78 22.53 29.72
C ARG A 49 -20.52 23.36 29.45
N SER A 50 -20.63 24.60 29.89
CA SER A 50 -19.65 25.65 30.05
C SER A 50 -18.53 25.31 31.04
N GLY A 51 -17.31 25.77 30.72
CA GLY A 51 -16.32 26.39 31.62
C GLY A 51 -15.85 25.63 32.87
N PHE A 52 -14.58 25.24 32.89
CA PHE A 52 -13.87 24.89 34.13
C PHE A 52 -12.53 25.63 34.22
N THR A 53 -12.39 26.46 35.25
CA THR A 53 -11.18 27.17 35.70
C THR A 53 -10.61 26.47 36.94
N PRO A 54 -9.29 26.30 37.10
CA PRO A 54 -8.69 25.71 38.29
C PRO A 54 -8.45 26.74 39.42
N PRO A 55 -8.43 26.33 40.71
CA PRO A 55 -8.23 27.23 41.86
C PRO A 55 -6.75 27.41 42.26
N PRO A 56 -6.42 28.44 43.09
CA PRO A 56 -5.05 28.85 43.40
C PRO A 56 -4.51 28.23 44.70
N GLY A 57 -3.18 28.13 44.80
CA GLY A 57 -2.49 27.84 46.06
C GLY A 57 -1.11 28.49 46.13
N GLY A 58 -0.97 29.55 46.93
CA GLY A 58 0.31 29.99 47.53
C GLY A 58 0.43 29.38 48.94
N ALA A 59 1.53 29.48 49.69
CA ALA A 59 2.84 30.11 49.56
C ALA A 59 3.73 29.57 50.71
N GLY A 60 5.05 29.75 50.59
CA GLY A 60 6.03 29.64 51.68
C GLY A 60 7.17 28.67 51.35
N GLY A 61 8.47 28.98 51.44
CA GLY A 61 9.18 30.21 51.80
C GLY A 61 10.67 29.89 52.09
N ALA A 62 11.56 30.71 51.52
CA ALA A 62 12.98 31.01 51.90
C ALA A 62 14.11 29.96 51.67
N PRO A 63 15.40 30.38 51.60
CA PRO A 63 16.00 31.58 50.99
C PRO A 63 17.26 31.28 50.11
N PRO A 64 17.87 32.28 49.43
CA PRO A 64 19.05 32.10 48.58
C PRO A 64 20.37 32.57 49.26
N ALA A 65 21.49 31.98 48.85
CA ALA A 65 22.83 32.46 49.18
C ALA A 65 23.62 32.78 47.88
N GLY A 66 24.00 34.05 47.72
CA GLY A 66 25.16 34.44 46.90
C GLY A 66 26.45 33.99 47.59
N GLY A 67 27.65 34.02 47.01
CA GLY A 67 28.21 34.62 45.81
C GLY A 67 29.71 34.73 46.09
N ARG A 68 30.58 34.66 45.08
CA ARG A 68 31.91 35.31 45.10
C ARG A 68 32.58 35.28 43.72
N ALA A 69 33.27 36.38 43.47
CA ALA A 69 33.81 36.86 42.21
C ALA A 69 35.34 36.69 42.11
N ALA A 70 35.85 36.75 40.89
CA ALA A 70 37.10 37.39 40.46
C ALA A 70 37.13 37.26 38.91
N GLY A 71 37.07 38.32 38.11
CA GLY A 71 38.15 39.28 37.82
C GLY A 71 39.04 38.70 36.72
N GLY A 72 39.35 39.31 35.57
CA GLY A 72 39.09 40.61 34.98
C GLY A 72 39.93 40.70 33.69
N ALA A 73 39.61 41.67 32.82
CA ALA A 73 40.39 42.20 31.69
C ALA A 73 40.61 41.29 30.45
N ALA A 74 40.79 41.78 29.22
CA ALA A 74 40.37 42.94 28.41
C ALA A 74 41.15 42.82 27.07
N TYR A 75 40.70 43.54 26.03
CA TYR A 75 41.28 43.73 24.68
C TYR A 75 41.05 42.59 23.67
N GLY A 76 40.60 42.82 22.43
CA GLY A 76 40.26 44.05 21.70
C GLY A 76 40.30 43.79 20.19
N GLY A 77 39.38 44.41 19.43
CA GLY A 77 39.58 44.75 18.00
C GLY A 77 39.05 43.77 16.93
N GLY A 78 38.00 44.18 16.21
CA GLY A 78 37.80 43.82 14.78
C GLY A 78 38.75 44.63 13.87
N PRO A 79 38.60 44.68 12.52
CA PRO A 79 37.41 44.38 11.71
C PRO A 79 37.68 43.57 10.40
N ALA A 80 36.62 43.30 9.61
CA ALA A 80 36.65 42.75 8.24
C ALA A 80 37.07 43.83 7.19
N PRO A 81 37.43 43.50 5.91
CA PRO A 81 36.43 43.22 4.84
C PRO A 81 36.87 42.25 3.69
N ALA A 82 35.95 41.95 2.76
CA ALA A 82 36.05 41.16 1.51
C ALA A 82 36.75 41.95 0.34
N PRO A 83 36.83 41.57 -0.99
CA PRO A 83 36.11 40.52 -1.77
C PRO A 83 36.80 39.87 -3.03
N LEU A 84 36.01 39.08 -3.81
CA LEU A 84 36.04 38.76 -5.28
C LEU A 84 36.81 37.54 -5.89
N ARG A 85 36.12 36.97 -6.91
CA ARG A 85 36.23 35.75 -7.78
C ARG A 85 37.38 35.82 -8.85
N PRO A 86 37.66 34.83 -9.77
CA PRO A 86 36.74 33.94 -10.53
C PRO A 86 37.20 32.49 -10.93
N SER A 87 36.31 31.75 -11.62
CA SER A 87 36.44 30.40 -12.21
C SER A 87 37.39 30.30 -13.42
N PRO A 88 37.71 29.07 -13.92
CA PRO A 88 37.14 28.62 -15.21
C PRO A 88 36.86 27.10 -15.34
N ALA A 89 36.19 26.71 -16.43
CA ALA A 89 36.02 25.35 -17.02
C ALA A 89 36.34 25.43 -18.54
N PRO A 90 36.19 24.42 -19.43
CA PRO A 90 36.10 22.94 -19.36
C PRO A 90 37.00 22.19 -20.41
N ALA A 91 37.01 20.84 -20.46
CA ALA A 91 37.42 20.04 -21.64
C ALA A 91 36.73 18.63 -21.69
N PRO A 92 36.49 18.00 -22.86
CA PRO A 92 35.61 16.82 -23.03
C PRO A 92 36.39 15.53 -23.50
N PRO A 93 35.79 14.44 -24.05
CA PRO A 93 35.72 13.13 -23.40
C PRO A 93 36.43 11.97 -24.15
N ALA A 94 36.64 10.83 -23.48
CA ALA A 94 37.15 9.59 -24.08
C ALA A 94 36.21 8.38 -23.87
N ALA A 95 35.97 7.71 -25.01
CA ALA A 95 35.35 6.44 -25.38
C ALA A 95 34.84 5.40 -24.35
N ALA A 96 33.75 4.76 -24.80
CA ALA A 96 32.94 3.73 -24.17
C ALA A 96 33.56 2.32 -24.13
N LYS A 97 33.19 1.54 -23.10
CA LYS A 97 33.01 0.09 -23.16
C LYS A 97 31.73 -0.32 -22.42
N ARG A 98 30.93 -1.18 -23.07
CA ARG A 98 29.64 -1.76 -22.64
C ARG A 98 29.74 -2.55 -21.31
N PRO A 99 28.64 -2.71 -20.56
CA PRO A 99 28.45 -3.86 -19.68
C PRO A 99 27.30 -4.77 -20.17
N GLY A 100 27.60 -6.08 -20.20
CA GLY A 100 26.64 -7.17 -20.39
C GLY A 100 26.03 -7.65 -19.07
N GLU A 101 24.94 -8.41 -19.22
CA GLU A 101 24.04 -8.93 -18.21
C GLU A 101 24.70 -9.75 -17.09
N ALA A 102 24.21 -9.59 -15.85
CA ALA A 102 24.39 -10.58 -14.79
C ALA A 102 23.10 -10.70 -13.96
N ARG A 103 22.44 -11.85 -14.11
CA ARG A 103 21.37 -12.41 -13.27
C ARG A 103 21.82 -12.51 -11.81
N GLY A 104 21.01 -12.01 -10.88
CA GLY A 104 21.16 -12.29 -9.45
C GLY A 104 20.53 -13.63 -9.05
N PRO A 105 21.08 -14.36 -8.06
CA PRO A 105 20.41 -15.53 -7.48
C PRO A 105 19.63 -15.19 -6.20
N ALA A 106 18.54 -15.95 -6.00
CA ALA A 106 17.58 -15.89 -4.90
C ALA A 106 18.14 -16.44 -3.56
N PRO A 107 17.53 -16.09 -2.40
CA PRO A 107 18.03 -16.52 -1.09
C PRO A 107 17.47 -17.89 -0.66
N HIS A 108 18.37 -18.76 -0.20
CA HIS A 108 18.08 -20.05 0.43
C HIS A 108 17.74 -19.89 1.93
N LYS A 109 16.82 -20.73 2.42
CA LYS A 109 16.43 -20.90 3.84
C LYS A 109 17.59 -21.46 4.69
N PRO A 110 17.72 -21.13 5.99
CA PRO A 110 18.63 -21.83 6.90
C PRO A 110 17.94 -22.97 7.65
N GLY A 111 18.63 -24.11 7.71
CA GLY A 111 18.30 -25.27 8.53
C GLY A 111 18.93 -25.21 9.93
N LEU A 112 18.27 -25.90 10.87
CA LEU A 112 18.73 -26.23 12.23
C LEU A 112 19.99 -27.10 12.19
N TYR A 113 21.00 -26.80 13.02
CA TYR A 113 21.79 -27.75 13.84
C TYR A 113 22.44 -26.97 15.00
N GLY A 114 22.42 -27.53 16.22
CA GLY A 114 22.91 -26.88 17.45
C GLY A 114 24.39 -27.11 17.75
N ALA A 115 24.91 -26.33 18.70
CA ALA A 115 26.09 -26.68 19.50
C ALA A 115 26.13 -25.82 20.78
N GLU A 116 26.41 -26.48 21.89
CA GLU A 116 26.57 -25.94 23.25
C GLU A 116 27.81 -25.05 23.37
N GLY A 117 27.73 -24.05 24.25
CA GLY A 117 28.87 -23.18 24.58
C GLY A 117 28.57 -22.33 25.81
N TYR A 118 29.19 -22.70 26.93
CA TYR A 118 29.16 -21.99 28.20
C TYR A 118 29.91 -20.65 28.09
N ALA A 119 29.25 -19.54 28.41
CA ALA A 119 29.91 -18.29 28.77
C ALA A 119 28.99 -17.44 29.65
N ALA A 120 29.37 -17.34 30.93
CA ALA A 120 28.81 -16.37 31.87
C ALA A 120 29.22 -14.95 31.43
N GLY A 121 28.23 -14.08 31.25
CA GLY A 121 28.42 -12.67 30.95
C GLY A 121 27.19 -11.89 31.38
N ALA A 122 27.29 -11.22 32.52
CA ALA A 122 26.28 -10.30 33.02
C ALA A 122 26.13 -9.13 32.03
N GLY A 123 25.00 -9.11 31.33
CA GLY A 123 24.56 -8.01 30.49
C GLY A 123 23.05 -8.13 30.34
N GLY A 124 22.30 -7.22 30.95
CA GLY A 124 20.85 -7.18 30.91
C GLY A 124 20.35 -6.99 29.48
N ALA A 125 20.13 -8.09 28.76
CA ALA A 125 19.36 -8.10 27.53
C ALA A 125 17.90 -7.93 27.91
N GLN A 126 17.34 -6.73 27.71
CA GLN A 126 15.90 -6.55 27.72
C GLN A 126 15.28 -7.54 26.75
N ALA A 127 14.47 -8.46 27.29
CA ALA A 127 13.67 -9.36 26.50
C ALA A 127 12.90 -8.54 25.44
N PRO A 128 12.81 -9.01 24.18
CA PRO A 128 12.10 -8.30 23.13
C PRO A 128 10.67 -8.05 23.62
N LYS A 129 10.26 -6.78 23.70
CA LYS A 129 8.91 -6.38 24.10
C LYS A 129 7.92 -7.24 23.33
N ARG A 130 7.24 -8.15 24.04
CA ARG A 130 6.23 -9.03 23.45
C ARG A 130 5.25 -8.14 22.70
N LYS A 131 5.08 -8.41 21.40
CA LYS A 131 4.16 -7.66 20.55
C LYS A 131 2.77 -7.77 21.19
N LYS A 132 2.26 -6.64 21.69
CA LYS A 132 0.98 -6.55 22.42
C LYS A 132 -0.12 -7.20 21.59
N ARG A 133 -0.84 -8.17 22.17
CA ARG A 133 -1.81 -9.02 21.47
C ARG A 133 -3.22 -8.53 21.78
N LEU A 134 -4.17 -8.83 20.89
CA LEU A 134 -5.58 -8.52 21.11
C LEU A 134 -6.14 -9.14 22.41
N ALA A 135 -5.61 -10.28 22.84
CA ALA A 135 -5.97 -10.92 24.10
C ALA A 135 -5.65 -10.03 25.33
N ASP A 136 -4.63 -9.18 25.22
CA ASP A 136 -4.16 -8.31 26.29
C ASP A 136 -5.06 -7.06 26.44
N LYS A 137 -6.01 -6.85 25.51
CA LYS A 137 -7.06 -5.83 25.62
C LYS A 137 -8.36 -6.37 26.22
N ILE A 138 -8.52 -7.69 26.39
CA ILE A 138 -9.80 -8.30 26.80
C ILE A 138 -9.88 -8.40 28.33
N LEU A 139 -11.00 -7.95 28.91
CA LEU A 139 -11.24 -8.06 30.35
C LEU A 139 -11.59 -9.51 30.76
N PRO A 140 -11.02 -10.04 31.86
CA PRO A 140 -11.38 -11.37 32.37
C PRO A 140 -12.87 -11.49 32.69
N GLN A 141 -13.46 -12.67 32.47
CA GLN A 141 -14.90 -12.90 32.72
C GLN A 141 -15.33 -12.51 34.13
N LYS A 142 -14.55 -12.89 35.15
CA LYS A 142 -14.84 -12.54 36.55
C LYS A 142 -14.89 -11.02 36.80
N VAL A 143 -14.12 -10.21 36.06
CA VAL A 143 -14.22 -8.74 36.15
C VAL A 143 -15.50 -8.28 35.47
N ARG A 144 -15.86 -8.91 34.35
CA ARG A 144 -17.05 -8.57 33.58
C ARG A 144 -18.35 -8.84 34.33
N ASP A 145 -18.40 -9.93 35.10
CA ASP A 145 -19.58 -10.28 35.91
C ASP A 145 -19.78 -9.32 37.09
N LEU A 146 -18.73 -8.60 37.52
CA LEU A 146 -18.76 -7.67 38.65
C LEU A 146 -19.07 -6.23 38.23
N VAL A 147 -18.71 -5.83 37.00
CA VAL A 147 -18.80 -4.45 36.51
C VAL A 147 -19.66 -4.42 35.25
N PRO A 148 -20.91 -3.93 35.29
CA PRO A 148 -21.83 -3.97 34.16
C PRO A 148 -21.34 -3.15 32.96
N GLU A 149 -20.61 -2.07 33.18
CA GLU A 149 -20.03 -1.22 32.13
C GLU A 149 -18.94 -1.94 31.31
N SER A 150 -18.41 -3.06 31.82
CA SER A 150 -17.43 -3.87 31.10
C SER A 150 -17.99 -4.42 29.78
N GLN A 151 -19.31 -4.63 29.68
CA GLN A 151 -19.96 -5.08 28.45
C GLN A 151 -19.87 -4.00 27.36
N ALA A 152 -20.08 -2.73 27.73
CA ALA A 152 -19.95 -1.62 26.79
C ALA A 152 -18.51 -1.51 26.23
N TYR A 153 -17.49 -1.74 27.07
CA TYR A 153 -16.10 -1.81 26.60
C TYR A 153 -15.86 -2.97 25.62
N MET A 154 -16.42 -4.15 25.89
CA MET A 154 -16.32 -5.29 24.98
C MET A 154 -17.03 -5.04 23.63
N ASP A 155 -18.17 -4.35 23.66
CA ASP A 155 -18.89 -3.96 22.46
C ASP A 155 -18.11 -2.92 21.63
N LEU A 156 -17.43 -1.97 22.29
CA LEU A 156 -16.51 -1.04 21.64
C LEU A 156 -15.33 -1.76 20.97
N LEU A 157 -14.72 -2.75 21.62
CA LEU A 157 -13.67 -3.58 21.00
C LEU A 157 -14.20 -4.37 19.80
N ALA A 158 -15.43 -4.89 19.87
CA ALA A 158 -16.04 -5.60 18.75
C ALA A 158 -16.34 -4.67 17.57
N PHE A 159 -16.80 -3.44 17.85
CA PHE A 159 -17.02 -2.39 16.86
C PHE A 159 -15.71 -1.94 16.21
N GLU A 160 -14.66 -1.68 17.01
CA GLU A 160 -13.30 -1.34 16.55
C GLU A 160 -12.79 -2.38 15.55
N ARG A 161 -12.85 -3.68 15.88
CA ARG A 161 -12.43 -4.75 14.97
C ARG A 161 -13.16 -4.73 13.62
N LYS A 162 -14.48 -4.46 13.63
CA LYS A 162 -15.28 -4.37 12.41
C LYS A 162 -14.93 -3.13 11.60
N LEU A 163 -14.69 -2.01 12.28
CA LEU A 163 -14.28 -0.75 11.67
C LEU A 163 -12.91 -0.91 11.01
N ASP A 164 -11.92 -1.43 11.73
CA ASP A 164 -10.55 -1.68 11.22
C ASP A 164 -10.54 -2.63 10.03
N ALA A 165 -11.31 -3.72 10.10
CA ALA A 165 -11.44 -4.65 8.98
C ALA A 165 -12.04 -3.96 7.74
N THR A 166 -13.01 -3.06 7.94
CA THR A 166 -13.63 -2.30 6.86
C THR A 166 -12.67 -1.27 6.28
N ILE A 167 -11.94 -0.53 7.12
CA ILE A 167 -10.92 0.44 6.70
C ILE A 167 -9.83 -0.28 5.89
N MET A 168 -9.30 -1.40 6.40
CA MET A 168 -8.25 -2.16 5.71
C MET A 168 -8.75 -2.71 4.37
N ARG A 169 -9.99 -3.25 4.33
CA ARG A 169 -10.61 -3.68 3.07
C ARG A 169 -10.72 -2.53 2.08
N LYS A 170 -11.24 -1.38 2.50
CA LYS A 170 -11.36 -0.19 1.64
C LYS A 170 -10.00 0.33 1.19
N ARG A 171 -8.98 0.27 2.03
CA ARG A 171 -7.60 0.60 1.66
C ARG A 171 -7.09 -0.30 0.53
N LEU A 172 -7.33 -1.61 0.62
CA LEU A 172 -6.98 -2.57 -0.43
C LEU A 172 -7.80 -2.34 -1.71
N ASP A 173 -9.10 -2.09 -1.60
CA ASP A 173 -9.97 -1.76 -2.74
C ASP A 173 -9.46 -0.50 -3.47
N ILE A 174 -9.05 0.54 -2.73
CA ILE A 174 -8.48 1.78 -3.27
C ILE A 174 -7.13 1.50 -3.94
N GLN A 175 -6.25 0.71 -3.31
CA GLN A 175 -4.97 0.30 -3.92
C GLN A 175 -5.17 -0.47 -5.23
N GLU A 176 -6.15 -1.37 -5.28
CA GLU A 176 -6.48 -2.13 -6.49
C GLU A 176 -7.08 -1.23 -7.57
N ALA A 177 -7.98 -0.31 -7.19
CA ALA A 177 -8.55 0.66 -8.12
C ALA A 177 -7.48 1.57 -8.74
N LEU A 178 -6.51 2.02 -7.94
CA LEU A 178 -5.40 2.88 -8.40
C LEU A 178 -4.45 2.20 -9.39
N LYS A 179 -4.42 0.86 -9.47
CA LYS A 179 -3.67 0.14 -10.51
C LYS A 179 -4.27 0.34 -11.91
N ARG A 180 -5.56 0.69 -11.98
CA ARG A 180 -6.25 0.96 -13.23
C ARG A 180 -6.11 2.45 -13.57
N PRO A 181 -5.68 2.81 -14.80
CA PRO A 181 -5.67 4.21 -15.21
C PRO A 181 -7.07 4.82 -15.09
N MET A 182 -7.19 5.87 -14.27
CA MET A 182 -8.43 6.64 -14.13
C MET A 182 -8.32 7.90 -14.98
N LYS A 183 -8.88 7.82 -16.19
CA LYS A 183 -8.88 8.91 -17.16
C LYS A 183 -10.30 9.41 -17.38
N GLN A 184 -10.45 10.72 -17.55
CA GLN A 184 -11.70 11.36 -17.95
C GLN A 184 -11.51 12.03 -19.31
N LYS A 185 -12.53 11.95 -20.17
CA LYS A 185 -12.53 12.67 -21.44
C LYS A 185 -12.88 14.14 -21.21
N ARG A 186 -12.16 15.02 -21.90
CA ARG A 186 -12.37 16.48 -21.90
C ARG A 186 -12.18 16.99 -23.32
N LYS A 187 -12.78 18.14 -23.61
CA LYS A 187 -12.61 18.82 -24.90
C LYS A 187 -11.37 19.70 -24.85
N LEU A 188 -10.41 19.47 -25.74
CA LEU A 188 -9.32 20.39 -26.03
C LEU A 188 -9.71 21.21 -27.25
N ARG A 189 -9.82 22.54 -27.08
CA ARG A 189 -10.08 23.47 -28.18
C ARG A 189 -8.76 23.91 -28.78
N ILE A 190 -8.61 23.74 -30.08
CA ILE A 190 -7.45 24.14 -30.88
C ILE A 190 -7.84 25.37 -31.69
N PHE A 191 -7.02 26.40 -31.61
CA PHE A 191 -7.15 27.65 -32.36
C PHE A 191 -6.07 27.67 -33.43
N ILE A 192 -6.49 27.78 -34.69
CA ILE A 192 -5.58 27.99 -35.81
C ILE A 192 -5.86 29.39 -36.33
N SER A 193 -4.89 30.30 -36.18
CA SER A 193 -5.03 31.68 -36.63
C SER A 193 -3.88 32.07 -37.55
N ASN A 194 -4.18 32.81 -38.61
CA ASN A 194 -3.17 33.39 -39.50
C ASN A 194 -3.12 34.92 -39.48
N THR A 195 -1.90 35.41 -39.33
CA THR A 195 -1.33 36.75 -39.47
C THR A 195 -0.80 37.09 -40.87
N PHE A 196 -1.29 38.05 -41.66
CA PHE A 196 -0.53 38.50 -42.86
C PHE A 196 0.06 39.90 -42.65
N TYR A 197 1.32 40.06 -43.02
CA TYR A 197 2.08 41.30 -42.95
C TYR A 197 2.51 41.71 -44.36
N PRO A 198 1.91 42.77 -44.93
CA PRO A 198 2.16 43.17 -46.32
C PRO A 198 3.57 43.73 -46.58
N GLY A 199 4.33 44.04 -45.52
CA GLY A 199 5.63 44.71 -45.62
C GLY A 199 5.46 46.20 -45.92
N GLN A 200 5.70 47.07 -44.93
CA GLN A 200 5.69 48.52 -45.12
C GLN A 200 7.07 49.09 -44.76
N GLY A 201 7.74 49.72 -45.75
CA GLY A 201 9.07 50.32 -45.64
C GLY A 201 10.07 49.81 -46.70
N ASP A 202 11.11 50.60 -46.97
CA ASP A 202 12.23 50.20 -47.85
C ASP A 202 12.92 48.96 -47.26
N ASN A 203 12.71 47.79 -47.89
CA ASN A 203 13.21 46.44 -47.55
C ASN A 203 12.31 45.52 -46.69
N ALA A 204 11.03 45.84 -46.44
CA ALA A 204 10.15 44.92 -45.72
C ALA A 204 9.55 43.83 -46.64
N VAL A 205 10.01 42.58 -46.50
CA VAL A 205 9.48 41.44 -47.28
C VAL A 205 8.10 41.01 -46.74
N PRO A 206 7.08 40.84 -47.60
CA PRO A 206 5.78 40.32 -47.19
C PRO A 206 5.93 38.97 -46.49
N SER A 207 5.23 38.80 -45.38
CA SER A 207 5.30 37.56 -44.59
C SER A 207 3.97 37.22 -43.97
N TRP A 208 3.79 35.93 -43.68
CA TRP A 208 2.66 35.45 -42.91
C TRP A 208 3.15 34.77 -41.64
N GLU A 209 2.23 34.69 -40.68
CA GLU A 209 2.40 34.03 -39.39
C GLU A 209 1.23 33.08 -39.16
N LEU A 210 1.51 31.82 -38.88
CA LEU A 210 0.54 30.82 -38.47
C LEU A 210 0.73 30.53 -36.99
N ARG A 211 -0.36 30.59 -36.21
CA ARG A 211 -0.38 30.19 -34.80
C ARG A 211 -1.31 29.01 -34.62
N VAL A 212 -0.79 27.98 -33.98
CA VAL A 212 -1.55 26.80 -33.53
C VAL A 212 -1.50 26.78 -32.02
N GLU A 213 -2.59 27.19 -31.39
CA GLU A 213 -2.72 27.29 -29.93
C GLU A 213 -3.81 26.34 -29.45
N GLY A 214 -3.83 26.01 -28.16
CA GLY A 214 -4.98 25.29 -27.64
C GLY A 214 -5.21 25.45 -26.16
N ARG A 215 -6.45 25.14 -25.75
CA ARG A 215 -6.93 25.31 -24.40
C ARG A 215 -7.89 24.19 -24.04
N LEU A 216 -7.64 23.55 -22.91
CA LEU A 216 -8.57 22.58 -22.34
C LEU A 216 -9.84 23.31 -21.89
N LEU A 217 -11.00 22.85 -22.36
CA LEU A 217 -12.29 23.31 -21.89
C LEU A 217 -12.60 22.57 -20.58
N ASP A 218 -12.78 23.34 -19.51
CA ASP A 218 -13.21 22.84 -18.20
C ASP A 218 -14.64 23.36 -17.96
N ASP A 219 -15.58 22.45 -17.67
CA ASP A 219 -16.98 22.82 -17.33
C ASP A 219 -17.09 23.43 -15.92
N THR A 220 -16.12 23.14 -15.06
CA THR A 220 -16.02 23.68 -13.69
C THR A 220 -15.34 25.05 -13.71
N LYS A 221 -16.05 26.08 -13.23
CA LYS A 221 -15.56 27.45 -13.11
C LYS A 221 -14.15 27.52 -12.48
N ASN A 222 -13.25 28.09 -13.28
CA ASN A 222 -11.87 28.56 -13.02
C ASN A 222 -11.44 28.59 -11.53
N ASP A 223 -10.92 27.49 -11.01
CA ASP A 223 -10.14 27.47 -9.78
C ASP A 223 -8.74 28.04 -10.09
N PRO A 224 -8.37 29.23 -9.57
CA PRO A 224 -7.10 29.87 -9.84
C PRO A 224 -5.89 29.06 -9.34
N ASN A 225 -6.08 28.12 -8.42
CA ASN A 225 -5.00 27.29 -7.88
C ASN A 225 -4.74 26.02 -8.70
N LYS A 226 -5.59 25.72 -9.69
CA LYS A 226 -5.44 24.52 -10.53
C LYS A 226 -4.43 24.81 -11.65
N VAL A 227 -3.26 24.15 -11.58
CA VAL A 227 -2.24 24.23 -12.64
C VAL A 227 -2.86 23.79 -13.97
N LYS A 228 -2.99 24.73 -14.91
CA LYS A 228 -3.54 24.47 -16.24
C LYS A 228 -2.54 23.63 -17.03
N ARG A 229 -3.01 22.50 -17.59
CA ARG A 229 -2.20 21.72 -18.54
C ARG A 229 -1.97 22.52 -19.80
N LYS A 230 -0.73 22.51 -20.26
CA LYS A 230 -0.29 23.19 -21.47
C LYS A 230 -0.77 22.46 -22.72
N PHE A 231 -1.03 23.20 -23.80
CA PHE A 231 -1.48 22.63 -25.08
C PHE A 231 -0.57 21.51 -25.60
N SER A 232 0.74 21.77 -25.65
CA SER A 232 1.73 20.81 -26.11
C SER A 232 1.72 19.49 -25.32
N SER A 233 1.31 19.51 -24.04
CA SER A 233 1.29 18.33 -23.14
C SER A 233 0.40 17.18 -23.61
N PHE A 234 -0.50 17.43 -24.55
CA PHE A 234 -1.41 16.42 -25.12
C PHE A 234 -0.85 15.72 -26.36
N PHE A 235 0.27 16.20 -26.91
CA PHE A 235 0.79 15.74 -28.20
C PHE A 235 2.20 15.20 -28.07
N LYS A 236 2.45 14.08 -28.75
CA LYS A 236 3.77 13.49 -28.94
C LYS A 236 4.52 14.23 -30.03
N SER A 237 3.82 14.67 -31.08
CA SER A 237 4.40 15.49 -32.13
C SER A 237 3.36 16.31 -32.87
N LEU A 238 3.82 17.40 -33.48
CA LEU A 238 3.07 18.29 -34.34
C LEU A 238 3.89 18.48 -35.61
N VAL A 239 3.24 18.33 -36.77
CA VAL A 239 3.86 18.56 -38.08
C VAL A 239 2.98 19.51 -38.87
N ILE A 240 3.58 20.54 -39.47
CA ILE A 240 2.92 21.46 -40.38
C ILE A 240 3.57 21.28 -41.73
N GLU A 241 2.81 20.74 -42.68
CA GLU A 241 3.19 20.61 -44.07
C GLU A 241 2.62 21.78 -44.86
N LEU A 242 3.47 22.59 -45.46
CA LEU A 242 3.15 23.68 -46.35
C LEU A 242 3.19 23.20 -47.80
N ASP A 243 2.69 24.02 -48.72
CA ASP A 243 2.76 23.71 -50.15
C ASP A 243 4.22 23.57 -50.63
N LYS A 244 4.57 22.36 -51.07
CA LYS A 244 5.92 21.97 -51.49
C LYS A 244 6.38 22.73 -52.73
N GLU A 245 5.47 23.16 -53.60
CA GLU A 245 5.80 23.94 -54.80
C GLU A 245 6.22 25.37 -54.44
N LEU A 246 5.68 25.93 -53.35
CA LEU A 246 5.99 27.29 -52.90
C LEU A 246 7.27 27.38 -52.07
N TYR A 247 7.52 26.39 -51.20
CA TYR A 247 8.62 26.43 -50.23
C TYR A 247 9.77 25.44 -50.53
N GLY A 248 9.61 24.57 -51.53
CA GLY A 248 10.60 23.58 -51.89
C GLY A 248 10.71 22.43 -50.86
N PRO A 249 11.52 21.40 -51.16
CA PRO A 249 11.60 20.18 -50.35
C PRO A 249 12.13 20.42 -48.93
N ASP A 250 12.94 21.45 -48.70
CA ASP A 250 13.62 21.64 -47.41
C ASP A 250 12.88 22.57 -46.45
N ASN A 251 12.01 23.46 -46.95
CA ASN A 251 11.33 24.47 -46.11
C ASN A 251 9.82 24.28 -45.98
N HIS A 252 9.23 23.34 -46.72
CA HIS A 252 7.79 23.08 -46.65
C HIS A 252 7.36 22.38 -45.36
N LEU A 253 8.27 21.77 -44.60
CA LEU A 253 7.93 20.99 -43.41
C LEU A 253 8.41 21.69 -42.14
N VAL A 254 7.52 21.77 -41.14
CA VAL A 254 7.87 22.20 -39.78
C VAL A 254 7.44 21.11 -38.81
N GLU A 255 8.40 20.54 -38.11
CA GLU A 255 8.17 19.42 -37.18
C GLU A 255 8.56 19.80 -35.76
N TRP A 256 7.70 19.40 -34.82
CA TRP A 256 7.99 19.42 -33.40
C TRP A 256 7.75 18.03 -32.83
N HIS A 257 8.76 17.50 -32.13
CA HIS A 257 8.67 16.23 -31.44
C HIS A 257 8.93 16.45 -29.95
N ARG A 258 8.06 15.87 -29.12
CA ARG A 258 8.23 15.81 -27.67
C ARG A 258 9.45 14.97 -27.34
N THR A 259 10.32 15.53 -26.50
CA THR A 259 11.46 14.86 -25.86
C THR A 259 11.33 14.97 -24.35
N LEU A 260 12.15 14.22 -23.60
CA LEU A 260 12.14 14.24 -22.13
C LEU A 260 12.49 15.61 -21.53
N THR A 261 13.15 16.49 -22.29
CA THR A 261 13.57 17.83 -21.87
C THR A 261 12.73 18.94 -22.48
N THR A 262 11.65 18.60 -23.20
CA THR A 262 10.81 19.60 -23.86
C THR A 262 10.09 20.47 -22.84
N GLN A 263 10.18 21.79 -23.01
CA GLN A 263 9.37 22.73 -22.25
C GLN A 263 7.97 22.82 -22.85
N GLU A 264 6.96 22.63 -22.01
CA GLU A 264 5.57 22.66 -22.43
C GLU A 264 5.08 24.09 -22.72
N THR A 265 4.54 24.31 -23.90
CA THR A 265 3.95 25.57 -24.39
C THR A 265 2.45 25.46 -24.64
N ASP A 266 1.74 26.60 -24.66
CA ASP A 266 0.31 26.69 -25.01
C ASP A 266 0.04 26.83 -26.52
N GLY A 267 1.09 26.94 -27.32
CA GLY A 267 0.98 27.02 -28.76
C GLY A 267 2.32 27.07 -29.48
N PHE A 268 2.22 27.01 -30.81
CA PHE A 268 3.32 27.05 -31.75
C PHE A 268 3.08 28.16 -32.75
N GLN A 269 4.15 28.87 -33.12
CA GLN A 269 4.11 30.00 -34.04
C GLN A 269 5.14 29.78 -35.14
N VAL A 270 4.69 29.85 -36.39
CA VAL A 270 5.53 29.70 -37.58
C VAL A 270 5.39 30.95 -38.42
N LYS A 271 6.51 31.59 -38.74
CA LYS A 271 6.56 32.77 -39.60
C LYS A 271 7.41 32.49 -40.82
N ARG A 272 6.90 32.80 -42.01
CA ARG A 272 7.63 32.65 -43.28
C ARG A 272 7.34 33.83 -44.22
N PRO A 273 8.28 34.19 -45.11
CA PRO A 273 8.03 35.14 -46.17
C PRO A 273 7.07 34.54 -47.21
N GLY A 274 6.26 35.39 -47.84
CA GLY A 274 5.31 34.98 -48.87
C GLY A 274 4.20 36.01 -49.07
N TYR A 275 3.68 36.08 -50.29
CA TYR A 275 2.60 37.00 -50.70
C TYR A 275 1.45 36.27 -51.41
N LYS A 276 1.48 34.94 -51.44
CA LYS A 276 0.44 34.09 -52.04
C LYS A 276 -0.26 33.30 -50.94
N ASN A 277 -1.50 32.89 -51.21
CA ASN A 277 -2.21 31.96 -50.33
C ASN A 277 -1.45 30.63 -50.26
N VAL A 278 -1.27 30.11 -49.05
CA VAL A 278 -0.54 28.86 -48.81
C VAL A 278 -1.50 27.84 -48.23
N ARG A 279 -1.68 26.70 -48.90
CA ARG A 279 -2.35 25.55 -48.29
C ARG A 279 -1.39 24.89 -47.32
N CYS A 280 -1.89 24.54 -46.14
CA CYS A 280 -1.12 23.77 -45.18
C CYS A 280 -1.96 22.66 -44.53
N THR A 281 -1.28 21.58 -44.19
CA THR A 281 -1.83 20.43 -43.49
C THR A 281 -1.16 20.34 -42.13
N ILE A 282 -1.95 20.41 -41.07
CA ILE A 282 -1.47 20.32 -39.69
C ILE A 282 -1.80 18.92 -39.19
N LEU A 283 -0.75 18.17 -38.84
CA LEU A 283 -0.82 16.81 -38.31
C LEU A 283 -0.50 16.85 -36.81
N LEU A 284 -1.45 16.43 -35.98
CA LEU A 284 -1.32 16.41 -34.53
C LEU A 284 -1.35 14.95 -34.05
N LEU A 285 -0.23 14.45 -33.52
CA LEU A 285 -0.15 13.11 -32.95
C LEU A 285 -0.34 13.20 -31.44
N LEU A 286 -1.46 12.67 -30.95
CA LEU A 286 -1.75 12.64 -29.51
C LEU A 286 -0.78 11.75 -28.73
N ASP A 287 -0.43 12.19 -27.52
CA ASP A 287 0.37 11.41 -26.58
C ASP A 287 -0.54 10.58 -25.66
N TYR A 288 -0.90 9.39 -26.11
CA TYR A 288 -1.75 8.49 -25.33
C TYR A 288 -0.97 7.86 -24.18
N GLN A 289 -1.39 8.14 -22.95
CA GLN A 289 -0.81 7.56 -21.73
C GLN A 289 -1.89 6.85 -20.90
N PRO A 290 -1.97 5.50 -20.89
CA PRO A 290 -1.03 4.54 -21.50
C PRO A 290 -1.14 4.46 -23.03
N LEU A 291 -0.08 3.94 -23.67
CA LEU A 291 0.02 3.82 -25.12
C LEU A 291 -1.17 3.06 -25.72
N GLN A 292 -1.81 3.71 -26.70
CA GLN A 292 -2.90 3.14 -27.49
C GLN A 292 -2.42 2.78 -28.89
N PHE A 293 -3.12 1.85 -29.53
CA PHE A 293 -2.84 1.33 -30.86
C PHE A 293 -4.11 1.37 -31.69
N LYS A 294 -3.97 1.73 -32.96
CA LYS A 294 -5.00 1.55 -33.98
C LYS A 294 -4.97 0.10 -34.45
N LEU A 295 -6.15 -0.52 -34.51
CA LEU A 295 -6.28 -1.90 -34.97
C LEU A 295 -6.33 -1.93 -36.50
N ASP A 296 -5.86 -3.03 -37.09
CA ASP A 296 -6.19 -3.38 -38.48
C ASP A 296 -7.70 -3.27 -38.72
N GLN A 297 -8.08 -2.80 -39.91
CA GLN A 297 -9.47 -2.46 -40.23
C GLN A 297 -10.45 -3.65 -40.05
N ARG A 298 -10.00 -4.87 -40.31
CA ARG A 298 -10.84 -6.09 -40.19
C ARG A 298 -11.02 -6.46 -38.73
N LEU A 299 -9.95 -6.41 -37.96
CA LEU A 299 -9.99 -6.66 -36.51
C LEU A 299 -10.80 -5.58 -35.78
N ALA A 300 -10.63 -4.31 -36.17
CA ALA A 300 -11.35 -3.19 -35.59
C ALA A 300 -12.86 -3.35 -35.75
N ARG A 301 -13.30 -3.77 -36.95
CA ARG A 301 -14.72 -4.02 -37.24
C ARG A 301 -15.26 -5.21 -36.47
N LEU A 302 -14.48 -6.29 -36.33
CA LEU A 302 -14.89 -7.49 -35.60
C LEU A 302 -15.07 -7.21 -34.10
N LEU A 303 -14.13 -6.51 -33.49
CA LEU A 303 -14.14 -6.22 -32.05
C LEU A 303 -14.96 -4.98 -31.68
N GLY A 304 -15.33 -4.15 -32.66
CA GLY A 304 -15.97 -2.84 -32.42
C GLY A 304 -15.03 -1.83 -31.77
N VAL A 305 -13.72 -1.99 -31.95
CA VAL A 305 -12.67 -1.18 -31.29
C VAL A 305 -11.73 -0.61 -32.36
N HIS A 306 -11.69 0.71 -32.51
CA HIS A 306 -10.81 1.35 -33.49
C HIS A 306 -9.40 1.63 -32.96
N THR A 307 -9.31 2.31 -31.81
CA THR A 307 -8.04 2.68 -31.15
C THR A 307 -8.17 2.46 -29.65
N GLN A 308 -7.30 1.62 -29.08
CA GLN A 308 -7.33 1.29 -27.64
C GLN A 308 -5.97 0.80 -27.13
N THR A 309 -5.86 0.62 -25.82
CA THR A 309 -4.68 -0.01 -25.20
C THR A 309 -4.64 -1.51 -25.48
N ARG A 310 -3.43 -2.09 -25.53
CA ARG A 310 -3.25 -3.53 -25.78
C ARG A 310 -4.04 -4.44 -24.82
N PRO A 311 -4.09 -4.19 -23.49
CA PRO A 311 -4.91 -5.01 -22.58
C PRO A 311 -6.41 -4.96 -22.90
N VAL A 312 -6.94 -3.80 -23.28
CA VAL A 312 -8.36 -3.64 -23.64
C VAL A 312 -8.66 -4.40 -24.93
N ILE A 313 -7.76 -4.35 -25.92
CA ILE A 313 -7.90 -5.09 -27.18
C ILE A 313 -7.90 -6.60 -26.96
N VAL A 314 -6.95 -7.10 -26.16
CA VAL A 314 -6.89 -8.53 -25.80
C VAL A 314 -8.15 -8.97 -25.06
N ASN A 315 -8.67 -8.13 -24.15
CA ASN A 315 -9.91 -8.43 -23.44
C ASN A 315 -11.13 -8.42 -24.38
N ALA A 316 -11.21 -7.49 -25.34
CA ALA A 316 -12.28 -7.46 -26.34
C ALA A 316 -12.24 -8.72 -27.23
N LEU A 317 -11.06 -9.14 -27.65
CA LEU A 317 -10.87 -10.40 -28.37
C LEU A 317 -11.29 -11.61 -27.52
N TRP A 318 -10.93 -11.62 -26.24
CA TRP A 318 -11.35 -12.68 -25.33
C TRP A 318 -12.87 -12.73 -25.13
N GLN A 319 -13.53 -11.56 -25.04
CA GLN A 319 -14.98 -11.46 -25.00
C GLN A 319 -15.63 -12.01 -26.27
N TYR A 320 -15.06 -11.72 -27.45
CA TYR A 320 -15.50 -12.31 -28.71
C TYR A 320 -15.41 -13.84 -28.67
N VAL A 321 -14.24 -14.39 -28.31
CA VAL A 321 -14.01 -15.84 -28.19
C VAL A 321 -15.01 -16.50 -27.24
N LYS A 322 -15.27 -15.89 -26.08
CA LYS A 322 -16.25 -16.40 -25.12
C LYS A 322 -17.69 -16.37 -25.65
N THR A 323 -18.09 -15.26 -26.26
CA THR A 323 -19.46 -15.06 -26.75
C THR A 323 -19.78 -16.04 -27.88
N HIS A 324 -18.80 -16.32 -28.74
CA HIS A 324 -18.92 -17.25 -29.85
C HIS A 324 -18.52 -18.70 -29.48
N LYS A 325 -18.21 -18.98 -28.21
CA LYS A 325 -17.81 -20.30 -27.70
C LYS A 325 -16.67 -20.95 -28.50
N LEU A 326 -15.68 -20.14 -28.87
CA LEU A 326 -14.55 -20.54 -29.73
C LEU A 326 -13.40 -21.17 -28.94
N GLN A 327 -13.47 -21.20 -27.61
CA GLN A 327 -12.50 -21.91 -26.79
C GLN A 327 -12.75 -23.41 -26.87
N ASP A 328 -11.70 -24.18 -27.12
CA ASP A 328 -11.77 -25.64 -27.19
C ASP A 328 -12.22 -26.23 -25.83
N VAL A 329 -13.16 -27.18 -25.89
CA VAL A 329 -13.78 -27.79 -24.70
C VAL A 329 -12.82 -28.74 -23.99
N HIS A 330 -11.98 -29.44 -24.74
CA HIS A 330 -11.04 -30.43 -24.23
C HIS A 330 -9.69 -29.77 -23.91
N GLU A 331 -9.23 -28.86 -24.76
CA GLU A 331 -7.95 -28.16 -24.60
C GLU A 331 -8.16 -26.65 -24.40
N ARG A 332 -8.52 -26.23 -23.18
CA ARG A 332 -8.86 -24.82 -22.86
C ARG A 332 -7.76 -23.79 -23.14
N GLU A 333 -6.54 -24.21 -23.45
CA GLU A 333 -5.47 -23.30 -23.88
C GLU A 333 -5.57 -22.90 -25.37
N TYR A 334 -6.41 -23.57 -26.15
CA TYR A 334 -6.62 -23.32 -27.57
C TYR A 334 -7.94 -22.62 -27.88
N VAL A 335 -7.89 -21.82 -28.94
CA VAL A 335 -9.05 -21.19 -29.57
C VAL A 335 -9.16 -21.75 -30.99
N ALA A 336 -10.34 -22.28 -31.32
CA ALA A 336 -10.73 -22.61 -32.68
C ALA A 336 -11.18 -21.31 -33.37
N CYS A 337 -10.38 -20.81 -34.30
CA CYS A 337 -10.69 -19.60 -35.02
C CYS A 337 -11.89 -19.84 -35.93
N ASP A 338 -12.91 -18.98 -35.83
CA ASP A 338 -13.98 -18.98 -36.81
C ASP A 338 -13.53 -18.37 -38.14
N LYS A 339 -14.44 -18.32 -39.12
CA LYS A 339 -14.15 -17.78 -40.47
C LYS A 339 -13.60 -16.36 -40.45
N TYR A 340 -13.92 -15.54 -39.44
CA TYR A 340 -13.45 -14.15 -39.34
C TYR A 340 -12.08 -14.07 -38.67
N LEU A 341 -11.86 -14.81 -37.59
CA LEU A 341 -10.58 -14.89 -36.91
C LEU A 341 -9.52 -15.58 -37.76
N GLU A 342 -9.87 -16.64 -38.48
CA GLU A 342 -8.96 -17.33 -39.39
C GLU A 342 -8.50 -16.39 -40.51
N GLN A 343 -9.43 -15.60 -41.02
CA GLN A 343 -9.20 -14.56 -42.00
C GLN A 343 -8.23 -13.46 -41.53
N ILE A 344 -8.26 -13.10 -40.24
CA ILE A 344 -7.44 -12.04 -39.65
C ILE A 344 -6.08 -12.57 -39.19
N PHE A 345 -6.06 -13.71 -38.49
CA PHE A 345 -4.86 -14.29 -37.88
C PHE A 345 -4.15 -15.33 -38.76
N GLY A 346 -4.75 -15.72 -39.88
CA GLY A 346 -4.19 -16.70 -40.82
C GLY A 346 -4.05 -18.10 -40.24
N ALA A 347 -4.84 -18.44 -39.21
CA ALA A 347 -4.76 -19.72 -38.52
C ALA A 347 -6.16 -20.22 -38.16
N SER A 348 -6.45 -21.48 -38.46
CA SER A 348 -7.70 -22.16 -38.07
C SER A 348 -7.76 -22.48 -36.56
N ARG A 349 -6.60 -22.61 -35.92
CA ARG A 349 -6.46 -22.89 -34.49
C ARG A 349 -5.23 -22.19 -33.94
N MET A 350 -5.33 -21.57 -32.76
CA MET A 350 -4.19 -20.92 -32.09
C MET A 350 -4.24 -21.05 -30.56
N LYS A 351 -3.07 -21.06 -29.91
CA LYS A 351 -2.99 -20.99 -28.44
C LYS A 351 -3.29 -19.57 -27.93
N LEU A 352 -3.96 -19.47 -26.78
CA LEU A 352 -4.19 -18.19 -26.10
C LEU A 352 -2.88 -17.44 -25.79
N ALA A 353 -1.79 -18.16 -25.50
CA ALA A 353 -0.47 -17.59 -25.26
C ALA A 353 0.16 -16.95 -26.51
N GLU A 354 -0.23 -17.38 -27.72
CA GLU A 354 0.25 -16.80 -28.98
C GLU A 354 -0.48 -15.51 -29.36
N VAL A 355 -1.69 -15.29 -28.82
CA VAL A 355 -2.56 -14.16 -29.18
C VAL A 355 -1.84 -12.81 -29.05
N PRO A 356 -1.13 -12.48 -27.95
CA PRO A 356 -0.40 -11.23 -27.86
C PRO A 356 0.65 -11.09 -28.96
N GLY A 357 1.37 -12.15 -29.32
CA GLY A 357 2.38 -12.15 -30.37
C GLY A 357 1.78 -11.89 -31.75
N ARG A 358 0.74 -12.64 -32.12
CA ARG A 358 0.02 -12.50 -33.40
C ARG A 358 -0.67 -11.15 -33.53
N LEU A 359 -1.22 -10.62 -32.43
CA LEU A 359 -1.84 -9.31 -32.39
C LEU A 359 -0.83 -8.20 -32.72
N GLY A 360 0.46 -8.37 -32.42
CA GLY A 360 1.50 -7.36 -32.66
C GLY A 360 1.56 -6.86 -34.11
N ALA A 361 1.35 -7.73 -35.10
CA ALA A 361 1.34 -7.35 -36.52
C ALA A 361 0.07 -6.59 -36.96
N LEU A 362 -0.99 -6.66 -36.16
CA LEU A 362 -2.31 -6.05 -36.42
C LEU A 362 -2.51 -4.75 -35.61
N LEU A 363 -1.49 -4.31 -34.87
CA LEU A 363 -1.50 -3.10 -34.07
C LEU A 363 -0.58 -2.06 -34.72
N HIS A 364 -1.18 -0.96 -35.16
CA HIS A 364 -0.50 0.17 -35.76
C HIS A 364 -0.46 1.36 -34.79
N PRO A 365 0.48 2.30 -34.96
CA PRO A 365 0.39 3.58 -34.27
C PRO A 365 -0.95 4.28 -34.58
N PRO A 366 -1.54 5.01 -33.61
CA PRO A 366 -2.76 5.78 -33.85
C PRO A 366 -2.60 6.80 -34.98
N ASP A 367 -3.67 7.02 -35.73
CA ASP A 367 -3.66 8.02 -36.80
C ASP A 367 -3.51 9.43 -36.23
N PRO A 368 -2.76 10.32 -36.90
CA PRO A 368 -2.72 11.72 -36.52
C PRO A 368 -4.07 12.39 -36.79
N ILE A 369 -4.36 13.43 -36.02
CA ILE A 369 -5.46 14.35 -36.33
C ILE A 369 -4.97 15.25 -37.46
N VAL A 370 -5.69 15.26 -38.58
CA VAL A 370 -5.34 16.03 -39.78
C VAL A 370 -6.27 17.23 -39.89
N ILE A 371 -5.70 18.42 -39.93
CA ILE A 371 -6.44 19.67 -40.14
C ILE A 371 -5.88 20.36 -41.39
N ASN A 372 -6.74 20.53 -42.39
CA ASN A 372 -6.40 21.27 -43.61
C ASN A 372 -6.76 22.74 -43.41
N HIS A 373 -5.81 23.64 -43.61
CA HIS A 373 -5.99 25.09 -43.46
C HIS A 373 -5.43 25.83 -44.67
N VAL A 374 -5.97 27.01 -44.96
CA VAL A 374 -5.44 27.91 -45.99
C VAL A 374 -5.03 29.21 -45.33
N ILE A 375 -3.75 29.52 -45.44
CA ILE A 375 -3.19 30.80 -45.01
C ILE A 375 -3.55 31.82 -46.08
N ALA A 376 -4.61 32.58 -45.84
CA ALA A 376 -5.07 33.64 -46.74
C ALA A 376 -4.24 34.92 -46.54
N VAL A 377 -4.00 35.62 -47.66
CA VAL A 377 -3.25 36.88 -47.74
C VAL A 377 -4.19 38.10 -47.92
N GLU A 378 -5.48 37.88 -48.19
CA GLU A 378 -6.42 38.93 -48.58
C GLU A 378 -6.99 39.79 -47.41
N PRO A 379 -7.39 41.06 -47.66
CA PRO A 379 -8.03 41.94 -46.68
C PRO A 379 -9.44 41.47 -46.26
N PRO A 380 -9.92 41.81 -45.04
CA PRO A 380 -9.45 42.91 -44.21
C PRO A 380 -8.33 42.47 -43.25
N HIS A 381 -7.19 43.17 -43.34
CA HIS A 381 -5.97 42.91 -42.58
C HIS A 381 -6.12 43.03 -41.03
N ASP A 382 -7.29 43.45 -40.53
CA ASP A 382 -7.55 43.68 -39.10
C ASP A 382 -8.32 42.54 -38.40
N THR A 383 -8.93 41.63 -39.14
CA THR A 383 -9.66 40.50 -38.52
C THR A 383 -8.79 39.25 -38.52
N LYS A 384 -8.24 38.90 -37.35
CA LYS A 384 -7.61 37.59 -37.12
C LYS A 384 -8.59 36.48 -37.53
N GLN A 385 -8.29 35.80 -38.63
CA GLN A 385 -9.07 34.65 -39.06
C GLN A 385 -8.66 33.47 -38.19
N THR A 386 -9.48 33.14 -37.18
CA THR A 386 -9.23 32.05 -36.24
C THR A 386 -10.24 30.93 -36.45
N ALA A 387 -9.77 29.78 -36.92
CA ALA A 387 -10.54 28.55 -36.94
C ALA A 387 -10.42 27.83 -35.59
N CYS A 388 -11.52 27.26 -35.11
CA CYS A 388 -11.58 26.53 -33.84
C CYS A 388 -11.96 25.08 -34.08
N TYR A 389 -11.20 24.15 -33.50
CA TYR A 389 -11.45 22.71 -33.58
C TYR A 389 -11.47 22.09 -32.19
N ASP A 390 -12.53 21.36 -31.86
CA ASP A 390 -12.65 20.70 -30.57
C ASP A 390 -12.36 19.20 -30.71
N ILE A 391 -11.38 18.70 -29.96
CA ILE A 391 -11.00 17.29 -29.94
C ILE A 391 -11.17 16.71 -28.54
N ASP A 392 -11.45 15.40 -28.46
CA ASP A 392 -11.51 14.70 -27.19
C ASP A 392 -10.12 14.25 -26.75
N VAL A 393 -9.72 14.66 -25.54
CA VAL A 393 -8.46 14.25 -24.91
C VAL A 393 -8.72 13.61 -23.55
N GLU A 394 -7.86 12.67 -23.17
CA GLU A 394 -7.91 12.01 -21.87
C GLU A 394 -7.02 12.72 -20.85
N VAL A 395 -7.60 13.13 -19.72
CA VAL A 395 -6.86 13.70 -18.58
C VAL A 395 -6.99 12.82 -17.36
N ASP A 396 -6.01 12.89 -16.46
CA ASP A 396 -6.08 12.15 -15.19
C ASP A 396 -7.24 12.67 -14.34
N ASP A 397 -7.97 11.73 -13.72
CA ASP A 397 -9.03 12.04 -12.78
C ASP A 397 -8.44 12.62 -11.48
N THR A 398 -9.02 13.72 -11.00
CA THR A 398 -8.66 14.34 -9.72
C THR A 398 -8.86 13.40 -8.52
N LEU A 399 -9.76 12.43 -8.62
CA LEU A 399 -9.99 11.41 -7.60
C LEU A 399 -8.74 10.58 -7.32
N LYS A 400 -7.87 10.38 -8.34
CA LYS A 400 -6.60 9.67 -8.17
C LYS A 400 -5.71 10.33 -7.10
N THR A 401 -5.65 11.65 -7.08
CA THR A 401 -4.88 12.41 -6.09
C THR A 401 -5.48 12.27 -4.70
N GLN A 402 -6.81 12.36 -4.58
CA GLN A 402 -7.52 12.20 -3.31
C GLN A 402 -7.34 10.79 -2.73
N MET A 403 -7.43 9.76 -3.56
CA MET A 403 -7.21 8.36 -3.17
C MET A 403 -5.77 8.13 -2.70
N ASN A 404 -4.77 8.68 -3.40
CA ASN A 404 -3.37 8.62 -2.96
C ASN A 404 -3.17 9.32 -1.61
N ASN A 405 -3.76 10.50 -1.43
CA ASN A 405 -3.70 11.22 -0.15
C ASN A 405 -4.33 10.40 0.99
N PHE A 406 -5.45 9.73 0.74
CA PHE A 406 -6.06 8.82 1.71
C PHE A 406 -5.14 7.65 2.10
N LEU A 407 -4.47 7.02 1.11
CA LEU A 407 -3.57 5.90 1.36
C LEU A 407 -2.29 6.27 2.12
N LEU A 408 -1.79 7.48 1.85
CA LEU A 408 -0.58 8.05 2.46
C LEU A 408 -0.86 8.69 3.81
N SER A 409 -2.12 9.04 4.10
CA SER A 409 -2.51 9.58 5.39
C SER A 409 -2.21 8.57 6.49
N THR A 410 -1.16 8.87 7.26
CA THR A 410 -0.87 8.23 8.55
C THR A 410 -1.33 9.11 9.71
N ALA A 411 -2.17 10.11 9.43
CA ALA A 411 -2.68 11.02 10.44
C ALA A 411 -3.28 10.21 11.60
N ASN A 412 -2.84 10.55 12.81
CA ASN A 412 -3.31 9.98 14.08
C ASN A 412 -2.87 8.54 14.39
N GLN A 413 -2.01 7.89 13.59
CA GLN A 413 -1.51 6.55 13.95
C GLN A 413 -0.67 6.55 15.24
N GLN A 414 0.10 7.60 15.50
CA GLN A 414 0.89 7.72 16.73
C GLN A 414 0.01 7.91 17.96
N GLU A 415 -1.04 8.72 17.84
CA GLU A 415 -2.02 8.94 18.90
C GLU A 415 -2.77 7.64 19.23
N ILE A 416 -3.21 6.90 18.21
CA ILE A 416 -3.84 5.58 18.36
C ILE A 416 -2.89 4.61 19.09
N GLN A 417 -1.61 4.57 18.72
CA GLN A 417 -0.62 3.72 19.41
C GLN A 417 -0.42 4.11 20.88
N GLY A 418 -0.48 5.41 21.19
CA GLY A 418 -0.44 5.93 22.56
C GLY A 418 -1.65 5.49 23.38
N LEU A 419 -2.86 5.69 22.82
CA LEU A 419 -4.12 5.26 23.44
C LEU A 419 -4.17 3.74 23.65
N ASP A 420 -3.73 2.98 22.65
CA ASP A 420 -3.59 1.53 22.77
C ASP A 420 -2.67 1.15 23.92
N SER A 421 -1.50 1.78 24.02
CA SER A 421 -0.58 1.47 25.11
C SER A 421 -1.19 1.73 26.49
N LYS A 422 -1.93 2.83 26.63
CA LYS A 422 -2.69 3.15 27.84
C LYS A 422 -3.79 2.15 28.14
N ILE A 423 -4.51 1.65 27.12
CA ILE A 423 -5.50 0.58 27.29
C ILE A 423 -4.84 -0.67 27.86
N HIS A 424 -3.72 -1.11 27.30
CA HIS A 424 -3.00 -2.30 27.80
C HIS A 424 -2.56 -2.13 29.26
N GLU A 425 -1.94 -1.00 29.61
CA GLU A 425 -1.50 -0.71 30.98
C GLU A 425 -2.68 -0.69 31.97
N THR A 426 -3.82 -0.16 31.54
CA THR A 426 -5.04 -0.12 32.35
C THR A 426 -5.61 -1.53 32.55
N VAL A 427 -5.66 -2.36 31.50
CA VAL A 427 -6.13 -3.76 31.60
C VAL A 427 -5.21 -4.58 32.51
N ASP A 428 -3.89 -4.41 32.42
CA ASP A 428 -2.94 -5.06 33.32
C ASP A 428 -3.16 -4.64 34.78
N THR A 429 -3.40 -3.35 35.02
CA THR A 429 -3.73 -2.83 36.35
C THR A 429 -5.03 -3.45 36.88
N ILE A 430 -6.07 -3.54 36.03
CA ILE A 430 -7.34 -4.21 36.39
C ILE A 430 -7.11 -5.68 36.75
N ASN A 431 -6.26 -6.39 36.01
CA ASN A 431 -5.93 -7.79 36.28
C ASN A 431 -5.21 -7.97 37.63
N GLN A 432 -4.28 -7.07 37.95
CA GLN A 432 -3.60 -7.07 39.25
C GLN A 432 -4.59 -6.80 40.39
N LEU A 433 -5.44 -5.78 40.25
CA LEU A 433 -6.43 -5.43 41.25
C LEU A 433 -7.47 -6.54 41.45
N LYS A 434 -7.89 -7.21 40.36
CA LYS A 434 -8.75 -8.38 40.42
C LYS A 434 -8.09 -9.51 41.23
N THR A 435 -6.82 -9.81 40.97
CA THR A 435 -6.07 -10.84 41.73
C THR A 435 -5.99 -10.48 43.21
N ASN A 436 -5.66 -9.22 43.54
CA ASN A 436 -5.63 -8.74 44.93
C ASN A 436 -7.01 -8.87 45.59
N ARG A 437 -8.09 -8.47 44.91
CA ARG A 437 -9.46 -8.59 45.41
C ARG A 437 -9.84 -10.03 45.69
N GLU A 438 -9.55 -10.94 44.76
CA GLU A 438 -9.82 -12.38 44.93
C GLU A 438 -9.04 -12.96 46.11
N PHE A 439 -7.77 -12.58 46.27
CA PHE A 439 -6.94 -12.97 47.42
C PHE A 439 -7.59 -12.56 48.74
N PHE A 440 -7.89 -11.27 48.92
CA PHE A 440 -8.47 -10.76 50.17
C PHE A 440 -9.86 -11.33 50.45
N LEU A 441 -10.68 -11.51 49.42
CA LEU A 441 -12.01 -12.15 49.58
C LEU A 441 -11.89 -13.60 50.02
N SER A 442 -10.99 -14.37 49.41
CA SER A 442 -10.80 -15.78 49.80
C SER A 442 -10.30 -15.92 51.23
N PHE A 443 -9.41 -15.03 51.69
CA PHE A 443 -9.00 -14.94 53.09
C PHE A 443 -10.16 -14.57 54.01
N SER A 444 -11.00 -13.59 53.64
CA SER A 444 -12.11 -13.16 54.50
C SER A 444 -13.24 -14.18 54.61
N MET A 445 -13.40 -15.06 53.61
CA MET A 445 -14.45 -16.09 53.61
C MET A 445 -14.09 -17.32 54.45
N ASP A 446 -12.85 -17.81 54.36
CA ASP A 446 -12.35 -18.94 55.17
C ASP A 446 -10.84 -18.77 55.43
N PRO A 447 -10.46 -18.04 56.50
CA PRO A 447 -9.07 -17.70 56.74
C PRO A 447 -8.22 -18.92 57.08
N GLN A 448 -8.77 -19.93 57.78
CA GLN A 448 -8.02 -21.12 58.19
C GLN A 448 -7.62 -21.96 56.97
N GLN A 449 -8.60 -22.30 56.12
CA GLN A 449 -8.32 -23.10 54.94
C GLN A 449 -7.48 -22.31 53.92
N PHE A 450 -7.70 -21.00 53.81
CA PHE A 450 -6.90 -20.14 52.95
C PHE A 450 -5.43 -20.13 53.36
N ILE A 451 -5.11 -19.90 54.64
CA ILE A 451 -3.72 -19.88 55.13
C ILE A 451 -3.03 -21.22 54.86
N GLN A 452 -3.71 -22.34 55.10
CA GLN A 452 -3.16 -23.66 54.82
C GLN A 452 -2.83 -23.84 53.32
N LYS A 453 -3.78 -23.49 52.43
CA LYS A 453 -3.56 -23.54 50.98
C LYS A 453 -2.43 -22.60 50.53
N TRP A 454 -2.36 -21.41 51.13
CA TRP A 454 -1.34 -20.41 50.84
C TRP A 454 0.06 -20.90 51.23
N LEU A 455 0.23 -21.48 52.41
CA LEU A 455 1.50 -22.07 52.86
C LEU A 455 1.97 -23.18 51.93
N VAL A 456 1.06 -24.07 51.51
CA VAL A 456 1.38 -25.13 50.54
C VAL A 456 1.78 -24.54 49.19
N SER A 457 1.06 -23.54 48.69
CA SER A 457 1.39 -22.86 47.43
C SER A 457 2.76 -22.20 47.49
N GLN A 458 3.03 -21.40 48.52
CA GLN A 458 4.32 -20.71 48.68
C GLN A 458 5.49 -21.68 48.86
N SER A 459 5.29 -22.78 49.59
CA SER A 459 6.29 -23.85 49.69
C SER A 459 6.59 -24.44 48.31
N ARG A 460 5.56 -24.69 47.49
CA ARG A 460 5.72 -25.19 46.12
C ARG A 460 6.41 -24.18 45.21
N ASP A 461 6.03 -22.91 45.27
CA ASP A 461 6.61 -21.85 44.44
C ASP A 461 8.09 -21.63 44.79
N LEU A 462 8.42 -21.65 46.09
CA LEU A 462 9.81 -21.60 46.57
C LEU A 462 10.63 -22.79 46.09
N LYS A 463 10.07 -24.01 46.16
CA LYS A 463 10.69 -25.22 45.60
C LYS A 463 10.87 -25.14 44.09
N SER A 464 9.99 -24.43 43.38
CA SER A 464 10.09 -24.24 41.92
C SER A 464 11.09 -23.17 41.51
N MET A 465 11.32 -22.15 42.35
CA MET A 465 12.31 -21.10 42.11
C MET A 465 13.73 -21.50 42.56
N GLY A 466 13.83 -22.29 43.63
CA GLY A 466 15.10 -22.90 44.04
C GLY A 466 15.46 -24.06 43.10
N SER A 467 16.63 -23.99 42.46
CA SER A 467 17.20 -25.13 41.73
C SER A 467 17.19 -26.37 42.65
N ALA A 468 16.72 -27.48 42.11
CA ALA A 468 16.46 -28.77 42.75
C ALA A 468 17.38 -29.07 43.96
N GLY A 469 16.79 -29.31 45.13
CA GLY A 469 17.53 -29.89 46.26
C GLY A 469 16.87 -29.82 47.63
N ALA A 470 15.93 -28.90 47.89
CA ALA A 470 15.37 -28.69 49.23
C ALA A 470 13.87 -29.04 49.32
N GLY A 471 13.43 -30.06 48.58
CA GLY A 471 12.01 -30.25 48.27
C GLY A 471 11.26 -31.40 48.93
N GLY A 472 11.93 -32.33 49.62
CA GLY A 472 11.31 -33.59 50.09
C GLY A 472 11.57 -33.96 51.55
N GLY A 473 12.20 -33.09 52.34
CA GLY A 473 12.75 -33.50 53.64
C GLY A 473 11.75 -33.98 54.70
N GLU A 474 10.47 -33.59 54.65
CA GLU A 474 9.49 -34.05 55.65
C GLU A 474 8.80 -35.35 55.22
N GLU A 475 8.38 -35.44 53.97
CA GLU A 475 7.69 -36.61 53.44
C GLU A 475 8.64 -37.82 53.36
N GLU A 476 9.88 -37.61 52.94
CA GLU A 476 10.95 -38.62 52.92
C GLU A 476 11.31 -39.15 54.32
N ARG A 477 10.96 -38.44 55.41
CA ARG A 477 11.18 -38.93 56.78
C ARG A 477 10.11 -39.91 57.23
N LEU A 478 8.96 -39.95 56.54
CA LEU A 478 7.86 -40.83 56.88
C LEU A 478 8.03 -42.19 56.21
N GLY A 479 7.90 -43.28 56.98
CA GLY A 479 8.00 -44.64 56.44
C GLY A 479 7.03 -44.94 55.30
N ALA A 480 5.87 -44.27 55.28
CA ALA A 480 4.86 -44.38 54.22
C ALA A 480 5.36 -43.88 52.85
N TYR A 481 6.38 -43.03 52.82
CA TYR A 481 7.00 -42.59 51.57
C TYR A 481 7.69 -43.75 50.84
N TYR A 482 8.31 -44.66 51.60
CA TYR A 482 9.04 -45.81 51.06
C TYR A 482 8.16 -47.06 50.84
N SER A 483 6.86 -47.00 51.16
CA SER A 483 5.91 -48.07 50.85
C SER A 483 5.16 -47.86 49.53
N GLN A 484 5.61 -46.92 48.70
CA GLN A 484 5.02 -46.61 47.41
C GLN A 484 5.46 -47.61 46.33
N ALA A 485 4.69 -47.74 45.25
CA ALA A 485 4.91 -48.74 44.20
C ALA A 485 6.29 -48.63 43.52
N TRP A 486 6.88 -47.43 43.49
CA TRP A 486 8.20 -47.19 42.93
C TRP A 486 9.34 -47.74 43.79
N ALA A 487 9.11 -48.04 45.08
CA ALA A 487 10.17 -48.42 46.01
C ALA A 487 10.89 -49.71 45.60
N GLY A 488 10.16 -50.74 45.16
CA GLY A 488 10.74 -52.01 44.71
C GLY A 488 11.63 -51.84 43.47
N GLU A 489 11.17 -51.07 42.49
CA GLU A 489 11.95 -50.75 41.29
C GLU A 489 13.17 -49.88 41.63
N ALA A 490 13.01 -48.90 42.53
CA ALA A 490 14.11 -48.04 42.97
C ALA A 490 15.21 -48.83 43.67
N VAL A 491 14.86 -49.79 44.55
CA VAL A 491 15.82 -50.69 45.19
C VAL A 491 16.52 -51.57 44.16
N ALA A 492 15.79 -52.12 43.19
CA ALA A 492 16.38 -52.92 42.12
C ALA A 492 17.40 -52.11 41.31
N ARG A 493 17.01 -50.90 40.84
CA ARG A 493 17.91 -49.98 40.12
C ARG A 493 19.13 -49.59 40.95
N TYR A 494 18.94 -49.30 42.24
CA TYR A 494 20.03 -48.97 43.15
C TYR A 494 21.01 -50.15 43.31
N LEU A 495 20.49 -51.36 43.54
CA LEU A 495 21.32 -52.56 43.68
C LEU A 495 22.07 -52.89 42.38
N THR A 496 21.41 -52.80 41.23
CA THR A 496 22.06 -53.00 39.92
C THR A 496 23.16 -51.97 39.70
N ALA A 497 22.90 -50.69 39.98
CA ALA A 497 23.90 -49.62 39.85
C ALA A 497 25.09 -49.85 40.79
N ARG A 498 24.83 -50.25 42.04
CA ARG A 498 25.86 -50.52 43.05
C ARG A 498 26.69 -51.77 42.72
N LEU A 499 26.05 -52.83 42.22
CA LEU A 499 26.74 -54.02 41.74
C LEU A 499 27.61 -53.72 40.50
N ALA A 500 27.10 -52.91 39.56
CA ALA A 500 27.86 -52.48 38.40
C ALA A 500 29.05 -51.58 38.79
N ALA A 501 28.89 -50.70 39.77
CA ALA A 501 29.99 -49.92 40.33
C ALA A 501 31.05 -50.82 40.98
N ARG A 502 30.62 -51.75 41.85
CA ARG A 502 31.53 -52.69 42.52
C ARG A 502 32.24 -53.63 41.54
N ARG A 503 31.55 -54.04 40.46
CA ARG A 503 32.15 -54.82 39.38
C ARG A 503 33.21 -54.00 38.65
N ARG A 504 32.93 -52.72 38.34
CA ARG A 504 33.95 -51.80 37.78
C ARG A 504 35.16 -51.67 38.70
N ASP A 505 34.95 -51.51 40.01
CA ASP A 505 36.04 -51.41 40.98
C ASP A 505 36.89 -52.70 41.02
N LEU A 506 36.24 -53.87 40.94
CA LEU A 506 36.92 -55.18 40.90
C LEU A 506 37.64 -55.43 39.58
N GLU A 507 37.06 -55.03 38.45
CA GLU A 507 37.72 -55.12 37.13
C GLU A 507 38.94 -54.19 37.06
N LEU A 508 38.85 -52.98 37.63
CA LEU A 508 39.99 -52.08 37.83
C LEU A 508 41.07 -52.73 38.72
N ALA A 509 40.68 -53.41 39.80
CA ALA A 509 41.61 -54.11 40.68
C ALA A 509 42.26 -55.34 40.03
N LEU A 510 41.61 -55.99 39.06
CA LEU A 510 42.13 -57.14 38.31
C LEU A 510 43.06 -56.73 37.16
N GLN A 511 42.86 -55.56 36.55
CA GLN A 511 43.76 -55.02 35.52
C GLN A 511 45.10 -54.55 36.09
N HIS A 512 45.15 -54.26 37.39
CA HIS A 512 46.38 -54.02 38.14
C HIS A 512 46.55 -55.10 39.22
N PRO A 513 46.95 -56.34 38.86
CA PRO A 513 47.17 -57.36 39.86
C PRO A 513 48.26 -56.87 40.83
N PRO A 514 48.06 -57.02 42.16
CA PRO A 514 49.07 -56.64 43.13
C PRO A 514 50.36 -57.45 42.87
N PRO A 515 51.56 -56.84 43.01
CA PRO A 515 52.81 -57.58 42.85
C PRO A 515 52.82 -58.77 43.84
N HIS A 516 53.26 -59.94 43.35
CA HIS A 516 53.40 -61.16 44.14
C HIS A 516 54.03 -60.86 45.51
N PRO A 517 53.47 -61.35 46.62
CA PRO A 517 54.05 -61.11 47.93
C PRO A 517 55.31 -61.96 48.10
N HIS A 518 56.45 -61.28 48.32
CA HIS A 518 57.62 -61.88 48.95
C HIS A 518 57.22 -62.48 50.31
N PRO A 519 57.77 -63.65 50.72
CA PRO A 519 57.47 -64.21 52.02
C PRO A 519 58.24 -63.44 53.10
N HIS A 520 57.65 -63.45 54.29
CA HIS A 520 58.16 -62.95 55.57
C HIS A 520 57.90 -61.47 55.87
N GLN A 521 56.85 -61.22 56.66
CA GLN A 521 57.03 -60.90 58.09
C GLN A 521 55.72 -61.06 58.87
N HIS A 522 55.81 -61.82 59.97
CA HIS A 522 54.82 -61.95 61.04
C HIS A 522 54.50 -60.55 61.64
N THR A 523 53.28 -60.22 62.09
CA THR A 523 52.71 -60.61 63.39
C THR A 523 51.32 -59.93 63.59
N PRO A 524 50.52 -60.33 64.61
CA PRO A 524 49.05 -60.28 64.62
C PRO A 524 48.45 -59.17 65.50
N HIS A 525 47.15 -58.87 65.32
CA HIS A 525 46.21 -58.49 66.40
C HIS A 525 44.78 -58.44 65.85
N LEU A 526 43.91 -59.43 66.12
CA LEU A 526 43.00 -59.52 67.27
C LEU A 526 42.02 -58.34 67.43
N ALA A 527 40.84 -58.54 66.83
CA ALA A 527 39.48 -58.37 67.36
C ALA A 527 39.22 -57.48 68.59
N ARG A 528 38.28 -56.55 68.43
CA ARG A 528 37.17 -56.23 69.35
C ARG A 528 36.02 -55.69 68.49
N LEU A 529 34.93 -56.45 68.40
CA LEU A 529 33.63 -56.25 69.06
C LEU A 529 32.79 -55.17 68.38
#